data_AF-A0A4Y2UVA0-F1
#
_entry.id   AF-A0A4Y2UVA0-F1
#
_cell.length_a   1.000
_cell.length_b   1.000
_cell.length_c   1.000
_cell.angle_alpha   90.00
_cell.angle_beta   90.00
_cell.angle_gamma   90.00
#
_symmetry.space_group_name_H-M   'P 1'
#
loop_
_entity.id
_entity.type
_entity.pdbx_description
1 polymer ?
#
loop_
_entity_poly.entity_id
_entity_poly.type
_entity_poly.pdbx_seq_one_letter_code
_entity_poly.pdbx_strand_id
1 'polypeptide(L)'
;MFLFSELIKHSETSLLFDEEFHIDQDVPIIVMGDFDVDVKRNEKAFGFMKKHFDLNMVPTNYPSTLGNSYIDSTFTNISPELLNYVYYFSYHLPILHRIVTYPRAIEEFKTKELTL
;
A
#
# COMPACT_ATOMS: atom_id res chain seq x y z
N MET A 1 -5.82 7.32 18.48
CA MET A 1 -5.07 7.38 17.21
C MET A 1 -3.60 7.17 17.56
N PHE A 2 -3.03 6.00 17.25
CA PHE A 2 -1.59 5.77 17.41
C PHE A 2 -0.90 6.42 16.22
N LEU A 3 -0.05 7.43 16.46
CA LEU A 3 0.70 8.07 15.38
C LEU A 3 1.74 7.09 14.85
N PHE A 4 1.83 6.95 13.52
CA PHE A 4 2.88 6.13 12.90
C PHE A 4 4.28 6.59 13.32
N SER A 5 4.47 7.89 13.53
CA SER A 5 5.73 8.43 14.05
C SER A 5 6.09 7.93 15.45
N GLU A 6 5.10 7.63 16.29
CA GLU A 6 5.31 7.08 17.62
C GLU A 6 5.65 5.59 17.56
N LEU A 7 5.04 4.86 16.62
CA LEU A 7 5.40 3.48 16.30
C LEU A 7 6.88 3.39 15.86
N ILE A 8 7.34 4.29 14.97
CA ILE A 8 8.75 4.31 14.54
C ILE A 8 9.67 4.51 15.75
N LYS A 9 9.42 5.53 16.59
CA LYS A 9 10.26 5.79 17.77
C LYS A 9 10.30 4.60 18.75
N HIS A 10 9.16 3.95 18.96
CA HIS A 10 9.10 2.77 19.82
C HIS A 10 9.82 1.59 19.17
N SER A 11 9.64 1.34 17.88
CA SER A 11 10.34 0.26 17.16
C SER A 11 11.87 0.41 17.16
N GLU A 12 12.40 1.63 17.11
CA GLU A 12 13.84 1.90 17.22
C GLU A 12 14.40 1.58 18.63
N THR A 13 13.54 1.59 19.66
CA THR A 13 13.93 1.37 21.06
C THR A 13 13.55 -0.01 21.58
N SER A 14 12.53 -0.63 20.99
CA SER A 14 12.06 -1.96 21.31
C SER A 14 12.47 -2.93 20.20
N LEU A 15 13.42 -3.82 20.50
CA LEU A 15 13.79 -5.02 19.72
C LEU A 15 12.63 -6.00 19.44
N LEU A 16 11.38 -5.60 19.67
CA LEU A 16 10.18 -6.44 19.68
C LEU A 16 9.75 -6.97 18.31
N PHE A 17 10.39 -6.55 17.21
CA PHE A 17 9.97 -6.95 15.86
C PHE A 17 10.88 -7.98 15.17
N ASP A 18 12.11 -8.19 15.65
CA ASP A 18 13.10 -8.97 14.87
C ASP A 18 12.89 -10.50 14.96
N GLU A 19 12.29 -11.04 16.03
CA GLU A 19 12.12 -12.50 16.19
C GLU A 19 10.74 -13.05 15.79
N GLU A 20 9.67 -12.24 15.78
CA GLU A 20 8.29 -12.77 15.66
C GLU A 20 7.63 -12.58 14.28
N PHE A 21 8.11 -11.64 13.46
CA PHE A 21 7.53 -11.36 12.13
C PHE A 21 8.45 -11.86 10.99
N HIS A 22 8.53 -13.18 10.82
CA HIS A 22 9.01 -13.73 9.54
C HIS A 22 7.97 -13.45 8.46
N ILE A 23 8.20 -12.39 7.67
CA ILE A 23 7.38 -12.12 6.49
C ILE A 23 7.75 -13.11 5.39
N ASP A 24 6.79 -13.95 5.04
CA ASP A 24 6.86 -14.79 3.85
C ASP A 24 6.81 -13.88 2.60
N GLN A 25 7.90 -13.86 1.83
CA GLN A 25 8.01 -13.04 0.63
C GLN A 25 7.11 -13.53 -0.52
N ASP A 26 6.66 -14.79 -0.48
CA ASP A 26 5.77 -15.37 -1.49
C ASP A 26 4.30 -15.02 -1.23
N VAL A 27 3.98 -14.45 -0.06
CA VAL A 27 2.62 -14.03 0.29
C VAL A 27 2.41 -12.56 -0.09
N PRO A 28 1.41 -12.22 -0.93
CA PRO A 28 1.05 -10.84 -1.20
C PRO A 28 0.60 -10.10 0.07
N ILE A 29 1.31 -9.03 0.41
CA ILE A 29 1.03 -8.17 1.56
C ILE A 29 0.77 -6.75 1.08
N ILE A 30 -0.27 -6.14 1.64
CA ILE A 30 -0.56 -4.72 1.47
C ILE A 30 -0.91 -4.11 2.82
N VAL A 31 -0.26 -3.00 3.15
CA VAL A 31 -0.56 -2.15 4.29
C VAL A 31 -1.01 -0.81 3.73
N MET A 32 -2.22 -0.39 4.04
CA MET A 32 -2.81 0.85 3.55
C MET A 32 -3.61 1.53 4.65
N GLY A 33 -3.69 2.86 4.61
CA GLY A 33 -4.49 3.64 5.55
C GLY A 33 -3.88 5.01 5.82
N ASP A 34 -4.40 5.67 6.85
CA ASP A 34 -3.93 6.97 7.34
C ASP A 34 -2.70 6.78 8.24
N PHE A 35 -1.58 7.38 7.85
CA PHE A 35 -0.33 7.36 8.61
C PHE A 35 -0.05 8.69 9.33
N ASP A 36 -0.90 9.72 9.10
CA ASP A 36 -0.76 11.08 9.64
C ASP A 36 0.64 11.69 9.39
N VAL A 37 1.27 11.30 8.28
CA VAL A 37 2.59 11.78 7.85
C VAL A 37 2.54 12.15 6.39
N ASP A 38 3.14 13.29 6.04
CA ASP A 38 3.27 13.69 4.63
C ASP A 38 4.16 12.69 3.90
N VAL A 39 3.54 11.90 3.03
CA VAL A 39 4.16 10.92 2.14
C VAL A 39 5.35 11.54 1.39
N LYS A 40 5.26 12.80 0.98
CA LYS A 40 6.34 13.43 0.19
C LYS A 40 7.56 13.81 1.03
N ARG A 41 7.49 13.70 2.35
CA ARG A 41 8.48 14.28 3.28
C ARG A 41 8.99 13.32 4.34
N ASN A 42 8.56 12.05 4.34
CA ASN A 42 8.86 11.13 5.43
C ASN A 42 9.65 9.89 5.00
N GLU A 43 10.90 10.11 4.60
CA GLU A 43 11.83 9.02 4.22
C GLU A 43 12.06 8.00 5.34
N LYS A 44 12.00 8.42 6.61
CA LYS A 44 12.17 7.52 7.77
C LYS A 44 11.07 6.47 7.83
N ALA A 45 9.81 6.88 7.60
CA ALA A 45 8.68 5.96 7.53
C ALA A 45 8.88 4.90 6.44
N PHE A 46 9.41 5.31 5.28
CA PHE A 46 9.64 4.40 4.16
C PHE A 46 10.81 3.47 4.41
N GLY A 47 11.89 3.99 4.98
CA GLY A 47 13.03 3.20 5.42
C GLY A 47 12.62 2.14 6.44
N PHE A 48 11.74 2.49 7.39
CA PHE A 48 11.21 1.54 8.38
C PHE A 48 10.44 0.40 7.72
N MET A 49 9.44 0.71 6.89
CA MET A 49 8.62 -0.29 6.19
C MET A 49 9.46 -1.20 5.28
N LYS A 50 10.44 -0.62 4.59
CA LYS A 50 11.35 -1.37 3.73
C LYS A 50 12.32 -2.25 4.52
N LYS A 51 12.90 -1.74 5.60
CA LYS A 51 13.92 -2.45 6.40
C LYS A 51 13.32 -3.63 7.17
N HIS A 52 12.16 -3.44 7.79
CA HIS A 52 11.60 -4.42 8.72
C HIS A 52 10.56 -5.34 8.08
N PHE A 53 9.91 -4.92 6.99
CA PHE A 53 8.85 -5.70 6.36
C PHE A 53 9.08 -5.97 4.87
N ASP A 54 10.18 -5.48 4.29
CA ASP A 54 10.48 -5.53 2.85
C ASP A 54 9.36 -4.97 1.95
N LEU A 55 8.52 -4.08 2.49
CA LEU A 55 7.42 -3.48 1.75
C LEU A 55 7.86 -2.18 1.08
N ASN A 56 7.54 -2.05 -0.21
CA ASN A 56 7.79 -0.82 -0.97
C ASN A 56 6.60 0.11 -0.83
N MET A 57 6.86 1.40 -0.67
CA MET A 57 5.80 2.40 -0.78
C MET A 57 5.32 2.50 -2.24
N VAL A 58 4.01 2.53 -2.45
CA VAL A 58 3.41 2.76 -3.78
C VAL A 58 3.20 4.27 -3.96
N PRO A 59 3.84 4.91 -4.95
CA PRO A 59 3.68 6.34 -5.18
C PRO A 59 2.22 6.71 -5.50
N THR A 60 1.74 7.79 -4.90
CA THR A 60 0.46 8.43 -5.25
C THR A 60 0.69 9.85 -5.74
N ASN A 61 0.00 10.20 -6.82
CA ASN A 61 0.07 11.53 -7.43
C ASN A 61 -1.11 12.42 -7.04
N TYR A 62 -2.04 11.90 -6.24
CA TYR A 62 -3.25 12.61 -5.82
C TYR A 62 -3.23 12.82 -4.30
N PRO A 63 -3.73 13.96 -3.80
CA PRO A 63 -3.90 14.16 -2.38
C PRO A 63 -4.90 13.15 -1.82
N SER A 64 -4.71 12.76 -0.57
CA SER A 64 -5.60 11.83 0.14
C SER A 64 -6.64 12.54 1.01
N THR A 65 -6.66 13.89 1.01
CA THR A 65 -7.66 14.68 1.73
C THR A 65 -8.15 15.88 0.91
N LEU A 66 -9.31 16.42 1.28
CA LEU A 66 -9.85 17.67 0.71
C LEU A 66 -8.95 18.89 0.98
N GLY A 67 -8.07 18.82 1.99
CA GLY A 67 -7.07 19.85 2.30
C GLY A 67 -5.79 19.75 1.49
N ASN A 68 -5.76 18.92 0.43
CA ASN A 68 -4.58 18.68 -0.41
C ASN A 68 -3.37 18.06 0.34
N SER A 69 -3.60 17.36 1.46
CA SER A 69 -2.56 16.60 2.16
C SER A 69 -2.39 15.20 1.56
N TYR A 70 -1.25 14.58 1.85
CA TYR A 70 -0.88 13.23 1.42
C TYR A 70 -0.53 12.42 2.67
N ILE A 71 -1.54 12.07 3.46
CA ILE A 71 -1.36 11.40 4.76
C ILE A 71 -1.76 9.93 4.73
N ASP A 72 -2.53 9.53 3.72
CA ASP A 72 -2.83 8.13 3.46
C ASP A 72 -1.77 7.54 2.53
N SER A 73 -1.18 6.41 2.95
CA SER A 73 -0.08 5.74 2.25
C SER A 73 -0.42 4.28 1.95
N THR A 74 0.33 3.69 1.01
CA THR A 74 0.25 2.26 0.70
C THR A 74 1.64 1.67 0.62
N PHE A 75 1.86 0.56 1.33
CA PHE A 75 3.09 -0.23 1.33
C PHE A 75 2.79 -1.66 0.94
N THR A 76 3.61 -2.27 0.09
CA THR A 76 3.32 -3.61 -0.44
C THR A 76 4.56 -4.27 -1.06
N ASN A 77 4.53 -5.60 -1.14
CA ASN A 77 5.47 -6.42 -1.91
C ASN A 77 4.92 -6.83 -3.30
N ILE A 78 3.71 -6.40 -3.67
CA ILE A 78 3.14 -6.56 -5.01
C ILE A 78 3.04 -5.22 -5.75
N SER A 79 2.51 -5.22 -6.97
CA SER A 79 2.35 -4.00 -7.78
C SER A 79 0.87 -3.68 -8.03
N PRO A 80 0.16 -3.11 -7.02
CA PRO A 80 -1.19 -2.63 -7.23
C PRO A 80 -1.16 -1.34 -8.07
N GLU A 81 -2.23 -1.09 -8.81
CA GLU A 81 -2.49 0.25 -9.34
C GLU A 81 -3.33 1.03 -8.32
N LEU A 82 -2.94 2.28 -8.05
CA LEU A 82 -3.70 3.19 -7.19
C LEU A 82 -4.57 4.10 -8.06
N LEU A 83 -5.87 4.07 -7.81
CA LEU A 83 -6.87 4.88 -8.49
C LEU A 83 -7.44 5.90 -7.51
N ASN A 84 -7.54 7.16 -7.96
CA ASN A 84 -8.23 8.20 -7.21
C ASN A 84 -9.73 7.95 -7.29
N TYR A 85 -10.38 7.73 -6.14
CA TYR A 85 -11.82 7.61 -6.04
C TYR A 85 -12.39 8.86 -5.35
N VAL A 86 -13.01 9.73 -6.13
CA VAL A 86 -13.62 10.95 -5.61
C VAL A 86 -14.93 10.59 -4.91
N TYR A 87 -15.00 10.87 -3.60
CA TYR A 87 -16.16 10.55 -2.77
C TYR A 87 -16.45 11.69 -1.78
N TYR A 88 -17.73 12.02 -1.57
CA TYR A 88 -18.15 13.26 -0.89
C TYR A 88 -18.56 13.09 0.57
N PHE A 89 -18.55 11.87 1.12
CA PHE A 89 -19.00 11.61 2.50
C PHE A 89 -17.86 11.63 3.54
N SER A 90 -16.63 11.94 3.13
CA SER A 90 -15.46 12.00 4.01
C SER A 90 -14.54 13.17 3.64
N TYR A 91 -13.78 13.66 4.62
CA TYR A 91 -12.67 14.58 4.38
C TYR A 91 -11.46 13.88 3.75
N HIS A 92 -11.30 12.57 4.01
CA HIS A 92 -10.32 11.73 3.34
C HIS A 92 -10.88 11.25 2.01
N LEU A 93 -10.07 11.33 0.97
CA LEU A 93 -10.33 10.81 -0.36
C LEU A 93 -9.91 9.33 -0.39
N PRO A 94 -10.83 8.39 -0.61
CA PRO A 94 -10.47 6.98 -0.68
C PRO A 94 -9.45 6.70 -1.79
N ILE A 95 -8.44 5.90 -1.47
CA ILE A 95 -7.51 5.34 -2.44
C ILE A 95 -8.05 3.96 -2.83
N LEU A 96 -8.34 3.77 -4.12
CA LEU A 96 -8.81 2.49 -4.64
C LEU A 96 -7.61 1.68 -5.16
N HIS A 97 -7.38 0.50 -4.58
CA HIS A 97 -6.30 -0.40 -4.99
C HIS A 97 -6.83 -1.43 -6.00
N ARG A 98 -6.35 -1.36 -7.24
CA ARG A 98 -6.59 -2.40 -8.24
C ARG A 98 -5.45 -3.40 -8.20
N ILE A 99 -5.72 -4.59 -7.65
CA ILE A 99 -4.77 -5.70 -7.58
C ILE A 99 -5.06 -6.65 -8.74
N VAL A 100 -4.02 -7.00 -9.51
CA VAL A 100 -4.11 -7.99 -10.58
C VAL A 100 -3.50 -9.29 -10.10
N THR A 101 -4.33 -10.33 -9.99
CA THR A 101 -3.90 -11.71 -9.67
C THR A 101 -3.88 -12.52 -10.97
N TYR A 102 -2.73 -13.14 -11.34
CA TYR A 102 -2.59 -13.89 -12.60
C TYR A 102 -2.84 -15.42 -12.46
N PRO A 103 -3.22 -16.11 -13.56
CA PRO A 103 -3.30 -15.53 -14.89
C PRO A 103 -4.69 -15.25 -15.42
N ARG A 104 -4.90 -14.02 -15.93
CA ARG A 104 -5.68 -13.83 -17.16
C ARG A 104 -4.95 -14.57 -18.29
N ALA A 105 -5.02 -15.89 -18.28
CA ALA A 105 -4.71 -16.69 -19.44
C ALA A 105 -5.95 -16.63 -20.34
N ILE A 106 -5.81 -15.96 -21.48
CA ILE A 106 -6.22 -16.46 -22.80
C ILE A 106 -7.29 -17.58 -22.76
N GLU A 107 -8.51 -17.29 -22.33
CA GLU A 107 -9.70 -18.09 -22.67
C GLU A 107 -10.65 -17.34 -23.64
N GLU A 108 -10.32 -16.11 -24.02
CA GLU A 108 -11.06 -15.37 -25.07
C GLU A 108 -10.62 -15.70 -26.50
N PHE A 109 -9.70 -16.64 -26.72
CA PHE A 109 -9.31 -17.10 -28.06
C PHE A 109 -9.49 -18.61 -28.31
N LYS A 110 -10.20 -19.35 -27.45
CA LYS A 110 -10.59 -20.75 -27.72
C LYS A 110 -12.04 -20.94 -28.18
N THR A 111 -12.78 -19.86 -28.45
CA THR A 111 -14.15 -19.90 -29.00
C THR A 111 -14.26 -19.33 -30.42
N LYS A 112 -13.15 -19.29 -31.19
CA LYS A 112 -13.20 -19.01 -32.64
C LYS A 112 -12.62 -20.09 -33.55
N GLU A 113 -12.17 -21.22 -33.01
CA GLU A 113 -12.04 -22.46 -33.79
C GLU A 113 -13.07 -23.45 -33.23
N LEU A 114 -14.31 -23.37 -33.74
CA LEU A 114 -15.33 -24.44 -33.79
C LEU A 114 -16.71 -23.82 -34.08
N THR A 115 -16.87 -23.25 -35.28
CA THR A 115 -18.15 -23.33 -35.98
C THR A 115 -17.88 -23.24 -37.47
N LEU A 116 -17.91 -24.43 -38.10
CA LEU A 116 -18.10 -24.78 -39.51
C LEU A 116 -17.34 -24.00 -40.59
#